data_AF-A0A3A9BRE6-F1
#
_entry.id   AF-A0A3A9BRE6-F1
#
_cell.length_a   1.000
_cell.length_b   1.000
_cell.length_c   1.000
_cell.angle_alpha   90.00
_cell.angle_beta   90.00
_cell.angle_gamma   90.00
#
_symmetry.space_group_name_H-M   'P 1'
#
loop_
_entity.id
_entity.type
_entity.pdbx_description
1 polymer ?
#
loop_
_entity_poly.entity_id
_entity_poly.type
_entity_poly.pdbx_seq_one_letter_code
_entity_poly.pdbx_strand_id
1 'polypeptide(L)'
;MKTDYITSGSTLPPYLAYPRFLLGMNIRLTAKEVYAIMLDMTLNSEAAQTDKRGRRYLAFYNKTIAEIIDRTSSTVAQSLRELEAVGLVEKKLIALHTPYHIYIKLPTGENEP
;
A
#
# COMPACT_ATOMS: atom_id res chain seq x y z
N MET A 1 -26.15 -7.22 -8.04
CA MET A 1 -25.06 -7.05 -9.03
C MET A 1 -25.43 -7.86 -10.25
N LYS A 2 -25.41 -7.29 -11.47
CA LYS A 2 -25.58 -8.06 -12.70
C LYS A 2 -24.23 -8.67 -13.07
N THR A 3 -24.20 -9.96 -13.41
CA THR A 3 -22.97 -10.69 -13.75
C THR A 3 -23.09 -11.29 -15.14
N ASP A 4 -21.97 -11.47 -15.83
CA ASP A 4 -21.89 -12.09 -17.16
C ASP A 4 -20.57 -12.87 -17.31
N TYR A 5 -20.46 -13.72 -18.33
CA TYR A 5 -19.24 -14.47 -18.60
C TYR A 5 -18.14 -13.56 -19.16
N ILE A 6 -16.89 -13.83 -18.78
CA ILE A 6 -15.72 -13.17 -19.38
C ILE A 6 -15.52 -13.73 -20.80
N THR A 7 -15.42 -12.84 -21.78
CA THR A 7 -15.15 -13.15 -23.18
C THR A 7 -13.92 -12.39 -23.65
N SER A 8 -13.45 -12.66 -24.88
CA SER A 8 -12.34 -11.93 -25.48
C SER A 8 -12.59 -10.43 -25.65
N GLY A 9 -13.85 -9.99 -25.67
CA GLY A 9 -14.23 -8.58 -25.75
C GLY A 9 -14.50 -7.92 -24.39
N SER A 10 -14.39 -8.65 -23.28
CA SER A 10 -14.66 -8.11 -21.96
C SER A 10 -13.59 -7.11 -21.54
N THR A 11 -14.02 -5.95 -21.03
CA THR A 11 -13.14 -4.99 -20.37
C THR A 11 -13.17 -5.23 -18.86
N LEU A 12 -12.00 -5.12 -18.23
CA LEU A 12 -11.95 -5.18 -16.77
C LEU A 12 -12.49 -3.86 -16.19
N PRO A 13 -13.35 -3.92 -15.17
CA PRO A 13 -13.62 -2.74 -14.37
C PRO A 13 -12.32 -2.26 -13.70
N PRO A 14 -12.29 -1.03 -13.14
CA PRO A 14 -11.16 -0.58 -12.33
C PRO A 14 -10.81 -1.63 -11.27
N TYR A 15 -9.54 -2.02 -11.24
CA TYR A 15 -9.06 -3.08 -10.35
C TYR A 15 -7.78 -2.63 -9.67
N LEU A 16 -7.57 -3.19 -8.48
CA LEU A 16 -6.32 -3.06 -7.75
C LEU A 16 -5.45 -4.28 -8.05
N ALA A 17 -4.23 -4.06 -8.52
CA ALA A 17 -3.27 -5.16 -8.69
C ALA A 17 -2.83 -5.67 -7.31
N TYR A 18 -3.07 -6.95 -7.01
CA TYR A 18 -2.60 -7.59 -5.78
C TYR A 18 -1.22 -8.22 -6.00
N PRO A 19 -0.16 -7.75 -5.32
CA PRO A 19 1.20 -8.27 -5.54
C PRO A 19 1.34 -9.73 -5.08
N ARG A 20 1.81 -10.60 -5.98
CA ARG A 20 1.88 -12.05 -5.74
C ARG A 20 2.77 -12.44 -4.57
N PHE A 21 3.83 -11.69 -4.28
CA PHE A 21 4.70 -11.98 -3.13
C PHE A 21 4.00 -11.80 -1.77
N LEU A 22 2.84 -11.13 -1.73
CA LEU A 22 2.00 -11.10 -0.52
C LEU A 22 1.31 -12.45 -0.26
N LEU A 23 1.16 -13.30 -1.28
CA LEU A 23 0.66 -14.65 -1.14
C LEU A 23 1.68 -15.46 -0.33
N GLY A 24 1.24 -16.09 0.76
CA GLY A 24 2.12 -16.88 1.64
C GLY A 24 2.81 -16.10 2.77
N MET A 25 2.92 -14.77 2.70
CA MET A 25 3.48 -13.99 3.81
C MET A 25 2.64 -14.12 5.10
N ASN A 26 3.33 -14.25 6.24
CA ASN A 26 2.72 -14.38 7.57
C ASN A 26 2.40 -13.00 8.19
N ILE A 27 1.54 -12.23 7.53
CA ILE A 27 0.95 -10.97 8.02
C ILE A 27 -0.57 -10.99 7.81
N ARG A 28 -1.31 -10.14 8.51
CA ARG A 28 -2.77 -10.10 8.39
C ARG A 28 -3.21 -9.76 6.97
N LEU A 29 -4.36 -10.30 6.56
CA LEU A 29 -4.96 -9.97 5.25
C LEU A 29 -5.19 -8.46 5.10
N THR A 30 -5.60 -7.79 6.18
CA THR A 30 -5.74 -6.32 6.19
C THR A 30 -4.43 -5.59 5.93
N ALA A 31 -3.29 -6.13 6.39
CA ALA A 31 -1.98 -5.55 6.11
C ALA A 31 -1.62 -5.70 4.63
N LYS A 32 -1.95 -6.85 4.03
CA LYS A 32 -1.77 -7.10 2.59
C LYS A 32 -2.65 -6.17 1.75
N GLU A 33 -3.90 -5.97 2.15
CA GLU A 33 -4.84 -5.02 1.53
C GLU A 33 -4.32 -3.57 1.60
N VAL A 34 -3.92 -3.12 2.80
CA VAL A 34 -3.31 -1.80 3.01
C VAL A 34 -2.07 -1.62 2.13
N TYR A 35 -1.21 -2.63 2.04
CA TYR A 35 -0.04 -2.56 1.18
C TYR A 35 -0.41 -2.39 -0.30
N ALA A 36 -1.34 -3.22 -0.82
CA ALA A 36 -1.72 -3.16 -2.22
C ALA A 36 -2.30 -1.78 -2.61
N ILE A 37 -3.14 -1.21 -1.75
CA ILE A 37 -3.73 0.12 -1.97
C ILE A 37 -2.67 1.21 -1.93
N MET A 38 -1.79 1.18 -0.92
CA MET A 38 -0.73 2.18 -0.82
C MET A 38 0.31 2.05 -1.94
N LEU A 39 0.54 0.83 -2.45
CA LEU A 39 1.39 0.61 -3.61
C LEU A 39 0.77 1.27 -4.85
N ASP A 40 -0.51 1.02 -5.13
CA ASP A 40 -1.22 1.65 -6.24
C ASP A 40 -1.22 3.17 -6.12
N MET A 41 -1.54 3.72 -4.94
CA MET A 41 -1.45 5.16 -4.71
C MET A 41 -0.04 5.71 -4.91
N THR A 42 0.98 4.97 -4.46
CA THR A 42 2.37 5.38 -4.67
C THR A 42 2.69 5.45 -6.15
N LEU A 43 2.22 4.51 -6.97
CA LEU A 43 2.53 4.44 -8.40
C LEU A 43 1.68 5.40 -9.24
N ASN A 44 0.39 5.52 -8.94
CA ASN A 44 -0.62 6.06 -9.85
C ASN A 44 -1.35 7.30 -9.32
N SER A 45 -1.19 7.68 -8.05
CA SER A 45 -1.88 8.84 -7.47
C SER A 45 -1.04 10.10 -7.47
N GLU A 46 -1.68 11.25 -7.71
CA GLU A 46 -1.13 12.60 -7.51
C GLU A 46 -0.81 12.91 -6.04
N ALA A 47 -1.33 12.12 -5.09
CA ALA A 47 -1.01 12.26 -3.67
C ALA A 47 0.44 11.83 -3.35
N ALA A 48 1.07 11.03 -4.22
CA ALA A 48 2.44 10.57 -4.04
C ALA A 48 3.44 11.67 -4.39
N GLN A 49 4.33 11.96 -3.45
CA GLN A 49 5.39 12.96 -3.60
C GLN A 49 6.73 12.26 -3.76
N THR A 50 7.72 12.98 -4.30
CA THR A 50 9.08 12.45 -4.51
C THR A 50 10.07 13.23 -3.66
N ASP A 51 10.90 12.52 -2.90
CA ASP A 51 11.95 13.17 -2.11
C ASP A 51 13.18 13.56 -2.96
N LYS A 52 14.13 14.26 -2.35
CA LYS A 52 15.36 14.72 -3.03
C LYS A 52 16.23 13.58 -3.60
N ARG A 53 15.98 12.32 -3.20
CA ARG A 53 16.70 11.13 -3.67
C ARG A 53 15.91 10.37 -4.74
N GLY A 54 14.80 10.91 -5.23
CA GLY A 54 13.95 10.26 -6.23
C GLY A 54 13.04 9.17 -5.65
N ARG A 55 12.91 9.05 -4.32
CA ARG A 55 12.06 8.04 -3.69
C ARG A 55 10.65 8.58 -3.51
N ARG A 56 9.65 7.80 -3.92
CA ARG A 56 8.23 8.16 -3.77
C ARG A 56 7.75 7.87 -2.34
N TYR A 57 6.93 8.77 -1.80
CA TYR A 57 6.33 8.64 -0.47
C TYR A 57 4.91 9.19 -0.46
N LEU A 58 4.13 8.73 0.51
CA LEU A 58 2.81 9.27 0.84
C LEU A 58 2.91 10.06 2.16
N ALA A 59 2.49 11.32 2.15
CA ALA A 59 2.37 12.13 3.36
C ALA A 59 1.03 11.80 4.03
N PHE A 60 1.05 10.98 5.09
CA PHE A 60 -0.16 10.29 5.52
C PHE A 60 -0.92 10.99 6.65
N TYR A 61 -2.23 10.96 6.53
CA TYR A 61 -3.16 11.11 7.65
C TYR A 61 -3.95 9.80 7.75
N ASN A 62 -3.76 9.02 8.84
CA ASN A 62 -4.34 7.67 8.98
C ASN A 62 -5.85 7.59 8.69
N LYS A 63 -6.56 8.70 8.89
CA LYS A 63 -8.00 8.82 8.60
C LYS A 63 -8.33 8.67 7.11
N THR A 64 -7.53 9.25 6.22
CA THR A 64 -7.79 9.20 4.77
C THR A 64 -7.81 7.78 4.24
N ILE A 65 -6.87 6.94 4.69
CA ILE A 65 -6.78 5.56 4.21
C ILE A 65 -7.75 4.66 4.93
N ALA A 66 -8.03 4.95 6.20
CA ALA A 66 -9.12 4.31 6.94
C ALA A 66 -10.47 4.52 6.23
N GLU A 67 -10.74 5.71 5.70
CA GLU A 67 -11.92 6.01 4.89
C GLU A 67 -11.93 5.25 3.54
N ILE A 68 -10.78 5.16 2.84
CA ILE A 68 -10.68 4.43 1.57
C ILE A 68 -10.99 2.94 1.74
N ILE A 69 -10.54 2.32 2.83
CA ILE A 69 -10.66 0.86 3.05
C ILE A 69 -11.84 0.47 3.94
N ASP A 70 -12.68 1.42 4.33
CA ASP A 70 -13.78 1.23 5.28
C ASP A 70 -13.32 0.53 6.58
N ARG A 71 -12.26 1.06 7.21
CA ARG A 71 -11.72 0.58 8.49
C ARG A 71 -11.44 1.75 9.44
N THR A 72 -11.02 1.41 10.66
CA THR A 72 -10.59 2.40 11.64
C THR A 72 -9.14 2.84 11.41
N SER A 73 -8.79 4.06 11.82
CA SER A 73 -7.40 4.53 11.83
C SER A 73 -6.48 3.64 12.69
N SER A 74 -7.00 3.00 13.74
CA SER A 74 -6.24 2.03 14.54
C SER A 74 -5.89 0.76 13.75
N THR A 75 -6.81 0.28 12.90
CA THR A 75 -6.59 -0.87 12.01
C THR A 75 -5.51 -0.56 10.97
N VAL A 76 -5.55 0.63 10.38
CA VAL A 76 -4.50 1.10 9.45
C VAL A 76 -3.15 1.20 10.17
N ALA A 77 -3.10 1.81 11.36
CA ALA A 77 -1.87 1.93 12.13
C ALA A 77 -1.26 0.57 12.52
N GLN A 78 -2.10 -0.43 12.84
CA GLN A 78 -1.67 -1.80 13.10
C GLN A 78 -1.10 -2.45 11.83
N SER A 79 -1.78 -2.31 10.71
CA SER A 79 -1.35 -2.85 9.41
C SER A 79 0.00 -2.26 8.98
N LEU A 80 0.17 -0.95 9.14
CA LEU A 80 1.43 -0.27 8.88
C LEU A 80 2.56 -0.70 9.82
N ARG A 81 2.26 -1.18 11.05
CA ARG A 81 3.28 -1.73 11.96
C ARG A 81 3.71 -3.12 11.52
N GLU A 82 2.79 -3.96 11.07
CA GLU A 82 3.11 -5.29 10.52
C GLU A 82 3.94 -5.19 9.24
N LEU A 83 3.56 -4.29 8.32
CA LEU A 83 4.30 -4.05 7.08
C LEU A 83 5.71 -3.49 7.32
N GLU A 84 5.87 -2.66 8.35
CA GLU A 84 7.17 -2.14 8.77
C GLU A 84 8.04 -3.24 9.38
N ALA A 85 7.45 -4.15 10.16
CA ALA A 85 8.16 -5.31 10.73
C ALA A 85 8.71 -6.27 9.66
N VAL A 86 8.05 -6.40 8.51
CA VAL A 86 8.53 -7.20 7.36
C VAL A 86 9.30 -6.37 6.32
N GLY A 87 9.60 -5.10 6.61
CA GLY A 87 10.43 -4.24 5.75
C GLY A 87 9.76 -3.71 4.48
N LEU A 88 8.45 -3.93 4.30
CA LEU A 88 7.69 -3.46 3.13
C LEU A 88 7.26 -1.99 3.24
N VAL A 89 7.30 -1.43 4.45
CA VAL A 89 6.99 -0.04 4.73
C VAL A 89 8.07 0.58 5.61
N GLU A 90 8.41 1.84 5.36
CA GLU A 90 9.22 2.66 6.28
C GLU A 90 8.49 3.95 6.60
N LYS A 91 8.30 4.25 7.88
CA LYS A 91 7.78 5.54 8.34
C LYS A 91 8.93 6.46 8.74
N LYS A 92 8.97 7.66 8.17
CA LYS A 92 9.99 8.66 8.49
C LYS A 92 9.36 9.97 8.95
N LEU A 93 9.69 10.38 10.17
CA LEU A 93 9.39 11.73 10.66
C LEU A 93 10.44 12.70 10.10
N ILE A 94 10.00 13.72 9.37
CA ILE A 94 10.91 14.70 8.75
C ILE A 94 11.12 15.91 9.65
N ALA A 95 10.05 16.42 10.25
CA ALA A 95 10.09 17.52 11.21
C ALA A 95 8.97 17.40 12.23
N LEU A 96 9.16 18.02 13.39
CA LEU A 96 8.11 18.15 14.40
C LEU A 96 6.87 18.82 13.76
N HIS A 97 5.68 18.28 14.00
CA HIS A 97 4.39 18.75 13.43
C HIS A 97 4.16 18.48 11.92
N THR A 98 5.02 17.71 11.26
CA THR A 98 4.73 17.23 9.89
C THR A 98 4.19 15.80 9.90
N PRO A 99 3.28 15.44 8.98
CA PRO A 99 2.89 14.05 8.80
C PRO A 99 4.11 13.16 8.50
N TYR A 100 4.05 11.89 8.91
CA TYR A 100 5.07 10.93 8.54
C TYR A 100 5.11 10.76 7.02
N HIS A 101 6.33 10.71 6.48
CA HIS A 101 6.55 10.20 5.13
C HIS A 101 6.51 8.68 5.19
N ILE A 102 5.57 8.08 4.46
CA ILE A 102 5.46 6.64 4.37
C ILE A 102 6.00 6.19 3.03
N TYR A 103 7.06 5.39 3.07
CA TYR A 103 7.69 4.81 1.90
C TYR A 103 7.22 3.36 1.74
N ILE A 104 6.63 3.06 0.59
CA ILE A 104 6.31 1.69 0.19
C ILE A 104 7.52 1.10 -0.53
N LYS A 105 7.93 -0.10 -0.11
CA LYS A 105 9.09 -0.80 -0.66
C LYS A 105 8.64 -2.03 -1.42
N LEU A 106 9.32 -2.30 -2.53
CA LEU A 106 9.24 -3.58 -3.21
C LEU A 106 10.28 -4.52 -2.59
N PRO A 107 10.02 -5.84 -2.53
CA PRO A 107 11.06 -6.79 -2.20
C PRO A 107 12.15 -6.68 -3.25
N THR A 108 13.38 -6.35 -2.82
CA THR A 108 14.56 -6.69 -3.60
C THR A 108 14.64 -8.20 -3.52
N GLY A 109 14.46 -8.91 -4.65
CA GLY A 109 14.33 -10.37 -4.67
C GLY A 109 15.28 -11.03 -3.67
N GLU A 110 14.78 -12.05 -2.97
CA GLU A 110 15.67 -12.94 -2.23
C GLU A 110 16.69 -13.44 -3.25
N ASN A 111 17.92 -12.93 -3.16
CA ASN A 111 19.04 -13.71 -3.61
C ASN A 111 19.10 -14.88 -2.63
N GLU A 112 18.26 -15.89 -2.83
CA GLU A 112 18.63 -17.23 -2.43
C GLU A 112 19.29 -17.91 -3.64
N PRO A 113 20.47 -18.53 -3.44
CA PRO A 113 21.22 -19.23 -4.49
C PRO A 113 20.50 -20.47 -5.03
#